data_AF-A0A094I033-F1
#
_entry.id   AF-A0A094I033-F1
#
_cell.length_a   1.000
_cell.length_b   1.000
_cell.length_c   1.000
_cell.angle_alpha   90.00
_cell.angle_beta   90.00
_cell.angle_gamma   90.00
#
_symmetry.space_group_name_H-M   'P 1'
#
loop_
_entity.id
_entity.type
_entity.pdbx_description
1 polymer ?
#
loop_
_entity_poly.entity_id
_entity_poly.type
_entity_poly.pdbx_seq_one_letter_code
_entity_poly.pdbx_strand_id
1 'polypeptide(L)'
;MHIPDRGVLPRQLGRAGIKRVYQQGQMLLAISEAIYPTNCQETGPNAYKCPDYLYFNLTNAAYMADCARLNYACTNGSSISFDITGGAAPPVYCWKKELFSLYFEDTNFNGSIVLPDVFETYRITFEGGWPARANVTAAEVEAFRNKTTIDEADILNLTGVTSPLLLNISSIDFPDLVNISDLSIRYSGNLSSLTMPKLENINGRLYLDLSHGPAISLSFPKLSQIKSDMYLGGKIDALEFPALNSSRHIDVTTTGDLDCLAFAKSVVNTTTWPVENEGRGNRNSSVVCNSNKASVTMQPVPPPEESTGTRGGLGFCRSLILLAILIAGAIYQQDGEQLLHTAKVLSIVPVSELPKPDQALVKDPSDIEHAVITESTIFYVQGGGQPSDIGIMTKANSSFEVRSVRQPAQGGQILHLGRFVPVGATAFDAGEEIQQHVDAEKRNLYSRLHTAGHILGLAINALCREGVLPPLTESKASHYPDSAAVEFGGLIEGKHKDAIQAKTDEFVRSARPVKIHWWSMEELLEKCSGVTEGFELPEGEVMGRVVEMEGLGSYPCGGTHVQDCSQVGKVEVKKISRSKGISRVSYRVA
;
A
#
# COMPACT_ATOMS: atom_id res chain seq x y z
N MET A 1 60.81 15.37 -50.02
CA MET A 1 60.24 14.81 -51.27
C MET A 1 59.49 13.54 -50.89
N HIS A 2 58.20 13.46 -51.24
CA HIS A 2 57.28 12.32 -51.14
C HIS A 2 56.68 11.85 -49.79
N ILE A 3 55.35 11.69 -49.86
CA ILE A 3 54.28 11.10 -49.03
C ILE A 3 54.03 9.64 -49.58
N PRO A 4 53.23 8.66 -49.04
CA PRO A 4 52.51 8.44 -47.75
C PRO A 4 52.63 7.00 -47.12
N ASP A 5 51.96 6.84 -45.95
CA ASP A 5 51.04 5.76 -45.49
C ASP A 5 51.44 4.42 -44.81
N ARG A 6 50.61 4.11 -43.79
CA ARG A 6 50.34 2.85 -43.00
C ARG A 6 51.38 2.45 -41.94
N GLY A 7 51.05 2.04 -40.71
CA GLY A 7 49.78 1.71 -40.02
C GLY A 7 50.08 0.96 -38.70
N VAL A 8 49.01 0.46 -38.01
CA VAL A 8 48.94 -0.38 -36.78
C VAL A 8 48.73 0.43 -35.48
N LEU A 9 47.68 0.31 -34.65
CA LEU A 9 46.38 -0.40 -34.59
C LEU A 9 45.54 0.30 -33.47
N PRO A 10 44.21 0.45 -33.60
CA PRO A 10 43.32 0.95 -32.54
C PRO A 10 42.62 -0.20 -31.79
N ARG A 11 42.31 -0.02 -30.49
CA ARG A 11 41.29 -0.82 -29.78
C ARG A 11 40.04 0.03 -29.58
N GLN A 12 38.95 -0.45 -30.18
CA GLN A 12 37.59 0.06 -30.09
C GLN A 12 37.01 -0.17 -28.68
N LEU A 13 36.39 0.86 -28.12
CA LEU A 13 35.19 0.73 -27.29
C LEU A 13 34.13 1.58 -27.99
N GLY A 14 33.09 0.91 -28.45
CA GLY A 14 32.05 1.46 -29.32
C GLY A 14 31.26 2.55 -28.62
N ARG A 15 31.10 3.68 -29.32
CA ARG A 15 30.10 4.71 -29.05
C ARG A 15 28.71 4.09 -29.21
N ALA A 16 27.92 4.03 -28.14
CA ALA A 16 26.46 3.93 -28.25
C ALA A 16 25.92 5.36 -28.29
N GLY A 17 25.95 5.97 -29.48
CA GLY A 17 25.21 7.19 -29.75
C GLY A 17 23.74 6.87 -29.99
N ILE A 18 22.87 7.83 -29.70
CA ILE A 18 21.45 7.84 -30.08
C ILE A 18 21.30 7.38 -31.53
N LYS A 19 20.71 6.20 -31.76
CA LYS A 19 20.18 5.84 -33.07
C LYS A 19 18.78 6.43 -33.16
N ARG A 20 18.66 7.53 -33.90
CA ARG A 20 17.38 7.93 -34.50
C ARG A 20 16.89 6.77 -35.35
N VAL A 21 15.71 6.25 -35.05
CA VAL A 21 14.97 5.40 -35.99
C VAL A 21 13.69 6.14 -36.33
N TYR A 22 13.69 6.60 -37.58
CA TYR A 22 12.65 7.31 -38.30
C TYR A 22 12.35 6.42 -39.52
N GLN A 23 11.21 5.74 -39.61
CA GLN A 23 10.74 4.93 -40.76
C GLN A 23 9.22 4.73 -40.64
N GLN A 24 8.32 5.08 -41.57
CA GLN A 24 8.33 5.77 -42.85
C GLN A 24 7.16 6.79 -42.82
N GLY A 25 7.43 8.05 -43.19
CA GLY A 25 6.40 9.12 -43.29
C GLY A 25 6.74 10.43 -42.60
N GLN A 26 7.90 10.51 -41.94
CA GLN A 26 8.28 11.67 -41.15
C GLN A 26 8.65 12.90 -41.98
N MET A 27 7.92 13.99 -41.73
CA MET A 27 8.25 15.29 -42.27
C MET A 27 9.07 16.08 -41.25
N LEU A 28 10.33 16.33 -41.63
CA LEU A 28 11.03 17.57 -41.29
C LEU A 28 10.22 18.75 -41.85
N LEU A 29 9.88 19.73 -41.01
CA LEU A 29 9.72 21.10 -41.46
C LEU A 29 10.19 22.05 -40.37
N ALA A 30 11.24 22.80 -40.69
CA ALA A 30 11.69 23.96 -39.97
C ALA A 30 11.21 25.19 -40.76
N ILE A 31 10.32 26.03 -40.19
CA ILE A 31 10.23 27.47 -40.48
C ILE A 31 9.75 28.20 -39.21
N SER A 32 10.24 29.43 -39.09
CA SER A 32 10.30 30.44 -38.03
C SER A 32 9.00 30.99 -37.46
N GLU A 33 9.17 31.53 -36.24
CA GLU A 33 8.48 32.65 -35.59
C GLU A 33 7.00 32.54 -35.19
N ALA A 34 6.80 32.79 -33.89
CA ALA A 34 5.60 33.21 -33.18
C ALA A 34 4.42 32.20 -33.08
N ILE A 35 4.26 31.61 -31.89
CA ILE A 35 3.27 31.98 -30.85
C ILE A 35 3.48 31.02 -29.65
N TYR A 36 3.74 31.58 -28.46
CA TYR A 36 3.83 30.82 -27.20
C TYR A 36 2.43 30.32 -26.76
N PRO A 37 2.35 29.14 -26.10
CA PRO A 37 2.30 29.13 -24.63
C PRO A 37 3.09 28.00 -23.90
N THR A 38 3.82 28.42 -22.84
CA THR A 38 4.03 27.83 -21.49
C THR A 38 4.32 26.32 -21.36
N ASN A 39 5.53 25.83 -21.03
CA ASN A 39 6.05 25.96 -19.65
C ASN A 39 7.52 25.49 -19.36
N CYS A 40 8.44 25.29 -20.31
CA CYS A 40 9.87 25.24 -19.95
C CYS A 40 10.46 26.65 -20.18
N GLN A 41 10.50 27.52 -19.15
CA GLN A 41 11.09 28.87 -19.28
C GLN A 41 12.61 28.84 -19.02
N GLU A 42 13.40 29.47 -19.89
CA GLU A 42 14.79 29.81 -19.61
C GLU A 42 14.85 30.89 -18.53
N THR A 43 15.12 30.50 -17.29
CA THR A 43 15.42 31.45 -16.22
C THR A 43 16.93 31.58 -16.06
N GLY A 44 17.54 32.42 -16.90
CA GLY A 44 18.95 32.81 -16.77
C GLY A 44 19.96 31.70 -17.13
N PRO A 45 21.26 31.98 -16.96
CA PRO A 45 22.32 31.24 -17.66
C PRO A 45 22.57 29.79 -17.21
N ASN A 46 21.70 29.13 -16.43
CA ASN A 46 21.86 27.70 -16.06
C ASN A 46 20.64 27.00 -15.41
N ALA A 47 19.38 27.38 -15.67
CA ALA A 47 18.24 26.62 -15.13
C ALA A 47 17.01 26.61 -16.05
N TYR A 48 16.66 25.42 -16.55
CA TYR A 48 15.34 25.10 -17.11
C TYR A 48 14.46 24.59 -15.96
N LYS A 49 13.31 25.24 -15.72
CA LYS A 49 12.30 24.73 -14.79
C LYS A 49 11.20 24.05 -15.59
N CYS A 50 11.04 22.74 -15.43
CA CYS A 50 9.95 21.98 -16.07
C CYS A 50 8.66 22.10 -15.23
N PRO A 51 7.47 22.14 -15.86
CA PRO A 51 6.20 22.11 -15.16
C PRO A 51 5.88 20.72 -14.61
N ASP A 52 5.04 20.63 -13.56
CA ASP A 52 4.50 19.37 -13.02
C ASP A 52 3.72 18.53 -14.06
N TYR A 53 3.28 19.18 -15.14
CA TYR A 53 2.54 18.59 -16.26
C TYR A 53 3.25 18.88 -17.59
N LEU A 54 3.64 17.83 -18.31
CA LEU A 54 4.20 17.92 -19.65
C LEU A 54 3.08 17.70 -20.68
N TYR A 55 2.70 18.79 -21.36
CA TYR A 55 1.71 18.78 -22.43
C TYR A 55 2.41 18.58 -23.78
N PHE A 56 2.03 17.53 -24.50
CA PHE A 56 2.57 17.26 -25.84
C PHE A 56 1.56 17.63 -26.92
N ASN A 57 2.01 18.40 -27.89
CA ASN A 57 1.33 18.71 -29.14
C ASN A 57 2.31 18.52 -30.32
N LEU A 58 1.79 18.61 -31.54
CA LEU A 58 2.60 18.45 -32.76
C LEU A 58 3.81 19.41 -32.84
N THR A 59 3.71 20.59 -32.24
CA THR A 59 4.71 21.66 -32.34
C THR A 59 5.81 21.53 -31.28
N ASN A 60 5.54 20.95 -30.12
CA ASN A 60 6.45 20.97 -28.96
C ASN A 60 7.10 19.62 -28.63
N ALA A 61 6.65 18.51 -29.23
CA ALA A 61 7.12 17.17 -28.90
C ALA A 61 8.64 16.98 -29.09
N ALA A 62 9.22 17.62 -30.11
CA ALA A 62 10.67 17.59 -30.35
C ALA A 62 11.48 18.41 -29.33
N TYR A 63 10.90 19.47 -28.76
CA TYR A 63 11.55 20.37 -27.80
C TYR A 63 11.43 19.86 -26.36
N MET A 64 10.32 19.18 -26.02
CA MET A 64 10.11 18.66 -24.66
C MET A 64 10.78 17.31 -24.40
N ALA A 65 11.42 16.70 -25.39
CA ALA A 65 12.26 15.51 -25.20
C ALA A 65 13.42 15.76 -24.20
N ASP A 66 13.96 16.98 -24.15
CA ASP A 66 14.97 17.36 -23.16
C ASP A 66 14.36 17.67 -21.77
N CYS A 67 13.09 18.11 -21.70
CA CYS A 67 12.34 18.25 -20.45
C CYS A 67 11.89 16.87 -19.87
N ALA A 68 12.06 15.77 -20.63
CA ALA A 68 11.88 14.39 -20.15
C ALA A 68 13.12 13.82 -19.42
N ARG A 69 14.24 14.54 -19.38
CA ARG A 69 15.36 14.22 -18.47
C ARG A 69 14.86 14.34 -17.03
N LEU A 70 15.21 13.38 -16.18
CA LEU A 70 14.72 13.31 -14.81
C LEU A 70 14.99 14.63 -14.08
N ASN A 71 13.93 15.31 -13.66
CA ASN A 71 14.09 16.48 -12.81
C ASN A 71 14.21 16.05 -11.36
N TYR A 72 15.16 16.66 -10.67
CA TYR A 72 15.40 16.45 -9.26
C TYR A 72 15.19 17.77 -8.52
N ALA A 73 14.35 17.74 -7.50
CA ALA A 73 14.27 18.77 -6.49
C ALA A 73 15.51 18.71 -5.58
N CYS A 74 16.07 19.89 -5.34
CA CYS A 74 17.26 20.09 -4.55
C CYS A 74 16.92 20.68 -3.17
N THR A 75 17.79 20.42 -2.20
CA THR A 75 17.69 20.88 -0.80
C THR A 75 17.53 22.39 -0.64
N ASN A 76 17.94 23.17 -1.64
CA ASN A 76 17.80 24.62 -1.70
C ASN A 76 16.47 25.11 -2.33
N GLY A 77 15.55 24.19 -2.67
CA GLY A 77 14.27 24.50 -3.30
C GLY A 77 14.34 24.76 -4.81
N SER A 78 15.50 24.59 -5.46
CA SER A 78 15.61 24.60 -6.93
C SER A 78 15.40 23.21 -7.52
N SER A 79 14.99 23.14 -8.79
CA SER A 79 14.90 21.88 -9.54
C SER A 79 15.96 21.87 -10.65
N ILE A 80 16.61 20.72 -10.86
CA ILE A 80 17.59 20.53 -11.95
C ILE A 80 17.16 19.39 -12.85
N SER A 81 17.31 19.55 -14.17
CA SER A 81 17.15 18.46 -15.13
C SER A 81 18.48 17.72 -15.25
N PHE A 82 18.49 16.41 -14.96
CA PHE A 82 19.71 15.62 -14.94
C PHE A 82 19.67 14.48 -15.96
N ASP A 83 20.70 14.41 -16.80
CA ASP A 83 20.84 13.37 -17.83
C ASP A 83 21.55 12.13 -17.26
N ILE A 84 20.77 11.13 -16.88
CA ILE A 84 21.29 9.86 -16.34
C ILE A 84 21.81 8.90 -17.42
N THR A 85 21.64 9.21 -18.72
CA THR A 85 22.04 8.31 -19.81
C THR A 85 23.57 8.13 -19.89
N GLY A 86 24.33 9.05 -19.30
CA GLY A 86 25.78 8.96 -19.13
C GLY A 86 26.26 8.11 -17.96
N GLY A 87 25.36 7.50 -17.17
CA GLY A 87 25.70 6.71 -15.97
C GLY A 87 26.18 7.56 -14.78
N ALA A 88 26.06 8.88 -14.86
CA ALA A 88 26.35 9.78 -13.75
C ALA A 88 25.20 9.76 -12.74
N ALA A 89 25.52 9.79 -11.45
CA ALA A 89 24.51 9.95 -10.40
C ALA A 89 24.14 11.45 -10.26
N PRO A 90 22.87 11.78 -9.93
CA PRO A 90 22.48 13.16 -9.68
C PRO A 90 23.29 13.75 -8.50
N PRO A 91 23.52 15.07 -8.46
CA PRO A 91 24.22 15.73 -7.37
C PRO A 91 23.58 15.41 -6.01
N VAL A 92 24.40 15.14 -4.99
CA VAL A 92 23.96 14.68 -3.65
C VAL A 92 22.94 15.62 -2.99
N TYR A 93 22.97 16.91 -3.34
CA TYR A 93 22.04 17.92 -2.83
C TYR A 93 20.70 17.97 -3.57
N CYS A 94 20.53 17.19 -4.64
CA CYS A 94 19.32 17.03 -5.46
C CYS A 94 18.86 15.58 -5.40
N TRP A 95 18.13 15.25 -4.34
CA TRP A 95 17.85 13.88 -3.93
C TRP A 95 16.41 13.45 -4.19
N LYS A 96 15.48 14.39 -4.42
CA LYS A 96 14.06 14.10 -4.62
C LYS A 96 13.71 14.16 -6.10
N LYS A 97 13.44 13.02 -6.72
CA LYS A 97 12.93 12.94 -8.11
C LYS A 97 11.55 13.61 -8.16
N GLU A 98 11.39 14.61 -9.03
CA GLU A 98 10.06 15.17 -9.32
C GLU A 98 9.37 14.22 -10.30
N LEU A 99 8.21 13.68 -9.91
CA LEU A 99 7.43 12.80 -10.77
C LEU A 99 6.49 13.67 -11.62
N PHE A 100 6.55 13.52 -12.94
CA PHE A 100 5.77 14.33 -13.87
C PHE A 100 4.48 13.62 -14.30
N SER A 101 3.48 14.40 -14.69
CA SER A 101 2.30 13.92 -15.40
C SER A 101 2.45 14.21 -16.90
N LEU A 102 2.30 13.20 -17.75
CA LEU A 102 2.30 13.36 -19.21
C LEU A 102 0.86 13.48 -19.71
N TYR A 103 0.59 14.49 -20.52
CA TYR A 103 -0.76 14.78 -20.99
C TYR A 103 -0.79 15.08 -22.49
N PHE A 104 -1.66 14.38 -23.22
CA PHE A 104 -1.78 14.48 -24.67
C PHE A 104 -3.23 14.75 -25.04
N GLU A 105 -3.51 15.97 -25.52
CA GLU A 105 -4.87 16.44 -25.85
C GLU A 105 -5.03 16.93 -27.29
N ASP A 106 -3.96 16.97 -28.08
CA ASP A 106 -4.01 17.49 -29.44
C ASP A 106 -4.60 16.45 -30.40
N THR A 107 -5.85 16.66 -30.82
CA THR A 107 -6.55 15.79 -31.78
C THR A 107 -5.95 15.84 -33.18
N ASN A 108 -5.13 16.86 -33.49
CA ASN A 108 -4.38 16.90 -34.74
C ASN A 108 -3.17 15.97 -34.71
N PHE A 109 -2.72 15.58 -33.51
CA PHE A 109 -1.60 14.65 -33.35
C PHE A 109 -1.92 13.34 -34.07
N ASN A 110 -1.12 13.02 -35.08
CA ASN A 110 -1.28 11.85 -35.91
C ASN A 110 -0.04 10.95 -35.88
N GLY A 111 -0.24 9.66 -36.10
CA GLY A 111 0.85 8.69 -36.15
C GLY A 111 1.20 8.10 -34.78
N SER A 112 2.46 7.72 -34.61
CA SER A 112 2.91 6.88 -33.49
C SER A 112 3.69 7.65 -32.45
N ILE A 113 3.52 7.28 -31.18
CA ILE A 113 4.23 7.84 -30.03
C ILE A 113 5.16 6.76 -29.49
N VAL A 114 6.45 7.07 -29.42
CA VAL A 114 7.46 6.18 -28.82
C VAL A 114 8.27 6.99 -27.82
N LEU A 115 8.24 6.60 -26.55
CA LEU A 115 8.93 7.27 -25.45
C LEU A 115 9.85 6.28 -24.73
N PRO A 116 11.09 6.08 -25.26
CA PRO A 116 12.11 5.28 -24.59
C PRO A 116 12.66 6.01 -23.35
N ASP A 117 13.39 5.29 -22.50
CA ASP A 117 14.06 5.79 -21.29
C ASP A 117 13.13 6.36 -20.18
N VAL A 118 11.81 6.24 -20.34
CA VAL A 118 10.84 6.53 -19.28
C VAL A 118 10.64 5.28 -18.43
N PHE A 119 11.42 5.12 -17.35
CA PHE A 119 11.32 3.95 -16.46
C PHE A 119 10.18 4.05 -15.44
N GLU A 120 9.85 5.26 -15.01
CA GLU A 120 8.84 5.51 -13.99
C GLU A 120 8.24 6.91 -14.10
N THR A 121 6.93 7.02 -13.92
CA THR A 121 6.19 8.29 -14.00
C THR A 121 4.98 8.31 -13.07
N TYR A 122 4.47 9.48 -12.70
CA TYR A 122 3.28 9.55 -11.85
C TYR A 122 2.02 9.23 -12.66
N ARG A 123 1.78 9.94 -13.76
CA ARG A 123 0.58 9.79 -14.56
C ARG A 123 0.88 9.94 -16.05
N ILE A 124 0.27 9.09 -16.86
CA ILE A 124 0.21 9.26 -18.32
C ILE A 124 -1.27 9.33 -18.69
N THR A 125 -1.65 10.35 -19.43
CA THR A 125 -3.02 10.50 -19.92
C THR A 125 -3.02 10.95 -21.38
N PHE A 126 -3.67 10.14 -22.21
CA PHE A 126 -4.04 10.48 -23.58
C PHE A 126 -5.54 10.72 -23.59
N GLU A 127 -5.96 11.94 -23.90
CA GLU A 127 -7.36 12.33 -23.82
C GLU A 127 -7.78 13.11 -25.05
N GLY A 128 -8.65 12.52 -25.86
CA GLY A 128 -9.52 13.31 -26.75
C GLY A 128 -10.70 13.88 -25.95
N GLY A 129 -11.74 14.36 -26.62
CA GLY A 129 -12.98 14.65 -25.92
C GLY A 129 -13.76 15.82 -26.48
N TRP A 130 -14.37 16.57 -25.57
CA TRP A 130 -15.37 17.58 -25.87
C TRP A 130 -14.80 18.97 -25.57
N PRO A 131 -13.96 19.54 -26.46
CA PRO A 131 -13.39 20.84 -26.19
C PRO A 131 -14.50 21.87 -26.08
N ALA A 132 -14.39 22.77 -25.11
CA ALA A 132 -15.27 23.93 -25.07
C ALA A 132 -15.10 24.74 -26.36
N ARG A 133 -16.20 25.29 -26.88
CA ARG A 133 -16.10 26.23 -28.01
C ARG A 133 -15.30 27.46 -27.60
N ALA A 134 -14.78 28.20 -28.58
CA ALA A 134 -14.15 29.48 -28.31
C ALA A 134 -15.12 30.42 -27.57
N ASN A 135 -14.60 31.15 -26.57
CA ASN A 135 -15.32 32.17 -25.80
C ASN A 135 -16.49 31.66 -24.93
N VAL A 136 -16.41 30.44 -24.40
CA VAL A 136 -17.32 30.01 -23.31
C VAL A 136 -17.05 30.83 -22.06
N THR A 137 -18.11 31.37 -21.46
CA THR A 137 -18.06 32.15 -20.23
C THR A 137 -18.15 31.25 -18.99
N ALA A 138 -17.59 31.70 -17.86
CA ALA A 138 -17.70 30.98 -16.59
C ALA A 138 -19.16 30.74 -16.16
N ALA A 139 -20.07 31.66 -16.51
CA ALA A 139 -21.49 31.53 -16.23
C ALA A 139 -22.14 30.40 -17.06
N GLU A 140 -21.74 30.23 -18.32
CA GLU A 140 -22.21 29.12 -19.17
C GLU A 140 -21.72 27.77 -18.65
N VAL A 141 -20.47 27.68 -18.17
CA VAL A 141 -19.93 26.46 -17.54
C VAL A 141 -20.67 26.14 -16.25
N GLU A 142 -20.94 27.14 -15.41
CA GLU A 142 -21.64 26.95 -14.14
C GLU A 142 -23.11 26.59 -14.33
N ALA A 143 -23.77 27.18 -15.34
CA ALA A 143 -25.13 26.80 -15.73
C ALA A 143 -25.18 25.36 -16.23
N PHE A 144 -24.20 24.94 -17.04
CA PHE A 144 -24.08 23.56 -17.52
C PHE A 144 -23.83 22.58 -16.36
N ARG A 145 -22.94 22.91 -15.41
CA ARG A 145 -22.64 22.09 -14.22
C ARG A 145 -23.84 21.88 -13.31
N ASN A 146 -24.74 22.86 -13.21
CA ASN A 146 -25.90 22.82 -12.34
C ASN A 146 -27.13 22.13 -12.97
N LYS A 147 -27.02 21.62 -14.20
CA LYS A 147 -28.09 20.84 -14.82
C LYS A 147 -28.15 19.43 -14.24
N THR A 148 -29.36 19.00 -13.89
CA THR A 148 -29.65 17.63 -13.43
C THR A 148 -29.69 16.62 -14.57
N THR A 149 -29.93 17.08 -15.80
CA THR A 149 -29.96 16.27 -17.02
C THR A 149 -29.29 17.06 -18.14
N ILE A 150 -28.37 16.42 -18.85
CA ILE A 150 -27.61 17.00 -19.97
C ILE A 150 -28.15 16.37 -21.26
N ASP A 151 -28.57 17.20 -22.21
CA ASP A 151 -28.99 16.75 -23.55
C ASP A 151 -27.99 17.13 -24.65
N GLU A 152 -28.24 16.70 -25.89
CA GLU A 152 -27.36 16.96 -27.04
C GLU A 152 -27.24 18.46 -27.36
N ALA A 153 -28.30 19.24 -27.13
CA ALA A 153 -28.28 20.68 -27.33
C ALA A 153 -27.39 21.38 -26.29
N ASP A 154 -27.35 20.88 -25.06
CA ASP A 154 -26.46 21.37 -24.01
C ASP A 154 -24.99 21.11 -24.33
N ILE A 155 -24.68 19.92 -24.82
CA ILE A 155 -23.33 19.57 -25.26
C ILE A 155 -22.91 20.45 -26.44
N LEU A 156 -23.79 20.60 -27.43
CA LEU A 156 -23.53 21.44 -28.60
C LEU A 156 -23.34 22.92 -28.21
N ASN A 157 -24.11 23.43 -27.25
CA ASN A 157 -24.02 24.80 -26.78
C ASN A 157 -22.68 25.11 -26.10
N LEU A 158 -22.11 24.14 -25.36
CA LEU A 158 -20.85 24.31 -24.63
C LEU A 158 -19.63 23.98 -25.50
N THR A 159 -19.73 22.99 -26.39
CA THR A 159 -18.57 22.41 -27.09
C THR A 159 -18.52 22.76 -28.58
N GLY A 160 -19.66 23.10 -29.18
CA GLY A 160 -19.77 23.31 -30.62
C GLY A 160 -19.70 22.04 -31.46
N VAL A 161 -19.67 20.86 -30.83
CA VAL A 161 -19.64 19.55 -31.50
C VAL A 161 -20.73 18.63 -30.92
N THR A 162 -21.24 17.70 -31.73
CA THR A 162 -22.25 16.70 -31.31
C THR A 162 -21.62 15.33 -31.03
N SER A 163 -20.33 15.17 -31.28
CA SER A 163 -19.54 13.96 -31.02
C SER A 163 -18.17 14.33 -30.43
N PRO A 164 -17.53 13.44 -29.65
CA PRO A 164 -16.21 13.72 -29.10
C PRO A 164 -15.18 13.81 -30.22
N LEU A 165 -14.25 14.75 -30.11
CA LEU A 165 -13.07 14.77 -30.95
C LEU A 165 -12.12 13.64 -30.52
N LEU A 166 -11.81 12.78 -31.47
CA LEU A 166 -10.99 11.61 -31.22
C LEU A 166 -9.51 11.92 -31.44
N LEU A 167 -8.64 11.34 -30.61
CA LEU A 167 -7.21 11.31 -30.87
C LEU A 167 -6.92 10.44 -32.10
N ASN A 168 -6.05 10.92 -32.99
CA ASN A 168 -5.67 10.20 -34.21
C ASN A 168 -4.30 9.53 -34.09
N ILE A 169 -3.98 9.03 -32.89
CA ILE A 169 -2.73 8.31 -32.61
C ILE A 169 -2.89 6.86 -33.07
N SER A 170 -1.96 6.36 -33.88
CA SER A 170 -1.97 5.01 -34.42
C SER A 170 -1.31 3.98 -33.50
N SER A 171 -0.26 4.37 -32.77
CA SER A 171 0.39 3.51 -31.78
C SER A 171 1.04 4.30 -30.63
N ILE A 172 1.15 3.66 -29.46
CA ILE A 172 1.81 4.19 -28.26
C ILE A 172 2.80 3.13 -27.74
N ASP A 173 4.06 3.51 -27.57
CA ASP A 173 5.13 2.64 -27.12
C ASP A 173 5.95 3.30 -26.00
N PHE A 174 5.99 2.64 -24.84
CA PHE A 174 6.89 2.96 -23.73
C PHE A 174 7.75 1.72 -23.44
N PRO A 175 8.86 1.53 -24.18
CA PRO A 175 9.63 0.29 -24.14
C PRO A 175 10.35 0.05 -22.81
N ASP A 176 10.57 1.11 -22.03
CA ASP A 176 11.35 1.09 -20.79
C ASP A 176 10.53 1.28 -19.51
N LEU A 177 9.22 1.56 -19.62
CA LEU A 177 8.35 1.87 -18.48
C LEU A 177 8.15 0.66 -17.59
N VAL A 178 8.46 0.81 -16.30
CA VAL A 178 8.35 -0.20 -15.25
C VAL A 178 7.26 0.16 -14.24
N ASN A 179 7.21 1.41 -13.79
CA ASN A 179 6.29 1.85 -12.72
C ASN A 179 5.47 3.07 -13.16
N ILE A 180 4.17 3.07 -12.89
CA ILE A 180 3.29 4.22 -13.08
C ILE A 180 2.25 4.32 -11.96
N SER A 181 1.72 5.50 -11.66
CA SER A 181 0.55 5.60 -10.77
C SER A 181 -0.76 5.49 -11.56
N ASP A 182 -1.03 6.36 -12.52
CA ASP A 182 -2.23 6.25 -13.36
C ASP A 182 -1.86 6.21 -14.85
N LEU A 183 -2.43 5.25 -15.58
CA LEU A 183 -2.42 5.22 -17.05
C LEU A 183 -3.85 5.39 -17.57
N SER A 184 -4.09 6.46 -18.32
CA SER A 184 -5.39 6.73 -18.93
C SER A 184 -5.27 6.97 -20.44
N ILE A 185 -6.10 6.30 -21.22
CA ILE A 185 -6.29 6.56 -22.65
C ILE A 185 -7.79 6.69 -22.89
N ARG A 186 -8.24 7.82 -23.43
CA ARG A 186 -9.65 8.13 -23.66
C ARG A 186 -9.86 8.73 -25.04
N TYR A 187 -10.99 8.38 -25.64
CA TYR A 187 -11.42 8.93 -26.93
C TYR A 187 -10.35 8.77 -28.03
N SER A 188 -9.71 7.60 -28.10
CA SER A 188 -8.73 7.32 -29.17
C SER A 188 -9.40 6.64 -30.36
N GLY A 189 -9.30 7.26 -31.54
CA GLY A 189 -10.03 6.82 -32.74
C GLY A 189 -9.25 5.88 -33.66
N ASN A 190 -7.92 5.85 -33.56
CA ASN A 190 -7.08 5.10 -34.51
C ASN A 190 -6.01 4.22 -33.84
N LEU A 191 -6.04 4.10 -32.51
CA LEU A 191 -5.02 3.36 -31.78
C LEU A 191 -5.14 1.86 -32.06
N SER A 192 -4.14 1.33 -32.75
CA SER A 192 -4.07 -0.08 -33.15
C SER A 192 -2.96 -0.86 -32.44
N SER A 193 -2.08 -0.16 -31.71
CA SER A 193 -1.00 -0.78 -30.95
C SER A 193 -0.68 0.01 -29.67
N LEU A 194 -0.56 -0.71 -28.54
CA LEU A 194 -0.14 -0.20 -27.25
C LEU A 194 0.93 -1.14 -26.68
N THR A 195 2.16 -0.65 -26.51
CA THR A 195 3.33 -1.47 -26.17
C THR A 195 4.02 -0.95 -24.91
N MET A 196 4.05 -1.76 -23.84
CA MET A 196 4.69 -1.45 -22.56
C MET A 196 5.33 -2.72 -21.95
N PRO A 197 6.37 -3.28 -22.59
CA PRO A 197 6.84 -4.66 -22.33
C PRO A 197 7.52 -4.83 -20.97
N LYS A 198 7.97 -3.73 -20.33
CA LYS A 198 8.62 -3.75 -19.02
C LYS A 198 7.70 -3.31 -17.87
N LEU A 199 6.43 -2.99 -18.14
CA LEU A 199 5.53 -2.44 -17.14
C LEU A 199 5.21 -3.50 -16.09
N GLU A 200 5.58 -3.23 -14.85
CA GLU A 200 5.45 -4.15 -13.71
C GLU A 200 4.37 -3.68 -12.73
N ASN A 201 4.26 -2.37 -12.48
CA ASN A 201 3.41 -1.82 -11.41
C ASN A 201 2.59 -0.60 -11.85
N ILE A 202 1.28 -0.66 -11.58
CA ILE A 202 0.35 0.48 -11.64
C ILE A 202 -0.16 0.77 -10.22
N ASN A 203 0.28 1.88 -9.61
CA ASN A 203 -0.06 2.23 -8.22
C ASN A 203 -1.46 2.85 -8.04
N GLY A 204 -2.14 3.18 -9.13
CA GLY A 204 -3.48 3.73 -9.20
C GLY A 204 -4.31 2.94 -10.21
N ARG A 205 -4.84 3.60 -11.23
CA ARG A 205 -5.78 2.99 -12.19
C ARG A 205 -5.17 2.77 -13.57
N LEU A 206 -5.61 1.69 -14.21
CA LEU A 206 -5.47 1.49 -15.66
C LEU A 206 -6.83 1.74 -16.30
N TYR A 207 -6.96 2.81 -17.07
CA TYR A 207 -8.21 3.18 -17.72
C TYR A 207 -8.02 3.33 -19.23
N LEU A 208 -8.49 2.37 -20.03
CA LEU A 208 -8.45 2.43 -21.47
C LEU A 208 -9.87 2.46 -22.04
N ASP A 209 -10.29 3.59 -22.61
CA ASP A 209 -11.50 3.71 -23.42
C ASP A 209 -11.11 3.84 -24.90
N LEU A 210 -11.19 2.71 -25.59
CA LEU A 210 -10.86 2.49 -27.00
C LEU A 210 -12.14 2.22 -27.82
N SER A 211 -13.30 2.67 -27.34
CA SER A 211 -14.61 2.39 -27.94
C SER A 211 -14.79 2.92 -29.36
N HIS A 212 -13.97 3.90 -29.74
CA HIS A 212 -13.98 4.52 -31.06
C HIS A 212 -12.83 4.06 -31.97
N GLY A 213 -11.97 3.17 -31.49
CA GLY A 213 -10.77 2.69 -32.18
C GLY A 213 -11.00 1.42 -33.02
N PRO A 214 -9.98 1.02 -33.80
CA PRO A 214 -9.97 -0.27 -34.48
C PRO A 214 -9.88 -1.44 -33.48
N ALA A 215 -9.95 -2.66 -34.01
CA ALA A 215 -9.74 -3.84 -33.19
C ALA A 215 -8.28 -3.89 -32.68
N ILE A 216 -8.09 -4.25 -31.41
CA ILE A 216 -6.78 -4.26 -30.76
C ILE A 216 -6.60 -5.48 -29.84
N SER A 217 -5.35 -5.96 -29.77
CA SER A 217 -4.91 -6.97 -28.79
C SER A 217 -3.96 -6.32 -27.80
N LEU A 218 -4.21 -6.52 -26.50
CA LEU A 218 -3.47 -5.89 -25.41
C LEU A 218 -2.65 -6.94 -24.67
N SER A 219 -1.35 -6.67 -24.47
CA SER A 219 -0.45 -7.57 -23.75
C SER A 219 0.47 -6.79 -22.81
N PHE A 220 0.46 -7.17 -21.53
CA PHE A 220 1.32 -6.60 -20.49
C PHE A 220 2.12 -7.72 -19.80
N PRO A 221 3.20 -8.22 -20.44
CA PRO A 221 3.82 -9.51 -20.07
C PRO A 221 4.54 -9.53 -18.73
N LYS A 222 4.81 -8.36 -18.13
CA LYS A 222 5.45 -8.22 -16.81
C LYS A 222 4.54 -7.61 -15.75
N LEU A 223 3.31 -7.25 -16.12
CA LEU A 223 2.42 -6.54 -15.22
C LEU A 223 2.04 -7.46 -14.06
N SER A 224 2.46 -7.07 -12.87
CA SER A 224 2.28 -7.86 -11.66
C SER A 224 1.31 -7.20 -10.69
N GLN A 225 1.05 -5.90 -10.81
CA GLN A 225 0.21 -5.19 -9.83
C GLN A 225 -0.58 -4.03 -10.45
N ILE A 226 -1.85 -3.92 -10.07
CA ILE A 226 -2.68 -2.73 -10.22
C ILE A 226 -3.33 -2.45 -8.86
N LYS A 227 -3.02 -1.34 -8.19
CA LYS A 227 -3.51 -1.14 -6.81
C LYS A 227 -4.99 -0.77 -6.73
N SER A 228 -5.52 -0.05 -7.72
CA SER A 228 -6.94 0.32 -7.81
C SER A 228 -7.64 -0.56 -8.84
N ASP A 229 -8.25 0.06 -9.86
CA ASP A 229 -9.12 -0.63 -10.82
C ASP A 229 -8.48 -0.69 -12.21
N MET A 230 -8.76 -1.78 -12.91
CA MET A 230 -8.54 -1.92 -14.35
C MET A 230 -9.88 -1.76 -15.06
N TYR A 231 -9.96 -0.78 -15.96
CA TYR A 231 -11.09 -0.56 -16.86
C TYR A 231 -10.61 -0.60 -18.31
N LEU A 232 -11.20 -1.48 -19.11
CA LEU A 232 -10.90 -1.64 -20.53
C LEU A 232 -12.19 -1.65 -21.35
N GLY A 233 -12.38 -0.66 -22.20
CA GLY A 233 -13.52 -0.53 -23.12
C GLY A 233 -13.07 -0.51 -24.57
N GLY A 234 -13.76 -1.21 -25.46
CA GLY A 234 -13.62 -1.04 -26.92
C GLY A 234 -13.65 -2.32 -27.75
N LYS A 235 -13.08 -2.32 -28.95
CA LYS A 235 -13.01 -3.53 -29.79
C LYS A 235 -11.76 -4.35 -29.45
N ILE A 236 -11.80 -5.07 -28.33
CA ILE A 236 -10.65 -5.84 -27.81
C ILE A 236 -10.75 -7.31 -28.24
N ASP A 237 -9.80 -7.77 -29.03
CA ASP A 237 -9.76 -9.15 -29.55
C ASP A 237 -8.99 -10.12 -28.64
N ALA A 238 -7.96 -9.63 -27.93
CA ALA A 238 -7.19 -10.40 -26.96
C ALA A 238 -6.67 -9.53 -25.82
N LEU A 239 -6.53 -10.11 -24.63
CA LEU A 239 -6.02 -9.46 -23.43
C LEU A 239 -5.18 -10.45 -22.61
N GLU A 240 -3.90 -10.13 -22.42
CA GLU A 240 -2.95 -11.00 -21.72
C GLU A 240 -2.09 -10.24 -20.71
N PHE A 241 -2.00 -10.77 -19.49
CA PHE A 241 -1.06 -10.34 -18.45
C PHE A 241 -0.82 -11.49 -17.46
N PRO A 242 0.32 -11.52 -16.75
CA PRO A 242 0.58 -12.48 -15.67
C PRO A 242 -0.47 -12.42 -14.55
N ALA A 243 -0.45 -13.42 -13.66
CA ALA A 243 -1.21 -13.37 -12.41
C ALA A 243 -0.88 -12.08 -11.64
N LEU A 244 -1.90 -11.29 -11.32
CA LEU A 244 -1.71 -10.02 -10.60
C LEU A 244 -1.62 -10.28 -9.09
N ASN A 245 -0.53 -9.81 -8.48
CA ASN A 245 -0.33 -9.78 -7.03
C ASN A 245 -1.37 -8.93 -6.31
N SER A 246 -2.05 -8.00 -6.99
CA SER A 246 -3.17 -7.23 -6.46
C SER A 246 -3.95 -6.55 -7.60
N SER A 247 -5.30 -6.55 -7.50
CA SER A 247 -6.23 -5.69 -8.25
C SER A 247 -7.57 -5.58 -7.53
N ARG A 248 -8.16 -4.38 -7.42
CA ARG A 248 -9.46 -4.18 -6.73
C ARG A 248 -10.63 -4.65 -7.58
N HIS A 249 -10.63 -4.27 -8.85
CA HIS A 249 -11.67 -4.61 -9.81
C HIS A 249 -11.08 -4.70 -11.22
N ILE A 250 -11.51 -5.69 -11.99
CA ILE A 250 -11.18 -5.80 -13.41
C ILE A 250 -12.49 -5.74 -14.19
N ASP A 251 -12.71 -4.66 -14.91
CA ASP A 251 -13.88 -4.39 -15.75
C ASP A 251 -13.46 -4.32 -17.21
N VAL A 252 -13.88 -5.29 -17.99
CA VAL A 252 -13.61 -5.37 -19.43
C VAL A 252 -14.93 -5.36 -20.18
N THR A 253 -15.14 -4.37 -21.03
CA THR A 253 -16.29 -4.29 -21.94
C THR A 253 -15.79 -4.25 -23.37
N THR A 254 -16.03 -5.33 -24.11
CA THR A 254 -15.47 -5.53 -25.45
C THR A 254 -16.52 -5.81 -26.52
N THR A 255 -16.36 -5.20 -27.70
CA THR A 255 -17.10 -5.58 -28.93
C THR A 255 -16.28 -6.46 -29.87
N GLY A 256 -15.03 -6.77 -29.49
CA GLY A 256 -14.12 -7.64 -30.22
C GLY A 256 -14.32 -9.13 -29.92
N ASP A 257 -13.34 -9.95 -30.30
CA ASP A 257 -13.42 -11.41 -30.24
C ASP A 257 -12.98 -12.07 -28.93
N LEU A 258 -12.65 -11.29 -27.88
CA LEU A 258 -12.20 -11.80 -26.58
C LEU A 258 -13.20 -12.80 -25.97
N ASP A 259 -12.71 -14.00 -25.62
CA ASP A 259 -13.46 -14.98 -24.85
C ASP A 259 -13.51 -14.57 -23.37
N CYS A 260 -14.55 -13.80 -23.01
CA CYS A 260 -14.76 -13.30 -21.66
C CYS A 260 -14.83 -14.41 -20.60
N LEU A 261 -15.37 -15.60 -20.94
CA LEU A 261 -15.47 -16.69 -19.98
C LEU A 261 -14.11 -17.32 -19.70
N ALA A 262 -13.34 -17.59 -20.75
CA ALA A 262 -11.98 -18.10 -20.61
C ALA A 262 -11.07 -17.10 -19.88
N PHE A 263 -11.16 -15.82 -20.23
CA PHE A 263 -10.44 -14.73 -19.57
C PHE A 263 -10.80 -14.64 -18.09
N ALA A 264 -12.08 -14.53 -17.73
CA ALA A 264 -12.48 -14.39 -16.33
C ALA A 264 -12.00 -15.56 -15.47
N LYS A 265 -12.05 -16.80 -15.99
CA LYS A 265 -11.54 -18.00 -15.29
C LYS A 265 -10.02 -17.96 -15.08
N SER A 266 -9.27 -17.46 -16.06
CA SER A 266 -7.80 -17.43 -15.97
C SER A 266 -7.31 -16.41 -14.96
N VAL A 267 -8.04 -15.30 -14.76
CA VAL A 267 -7.62 -14.20 -13.88
C VAL A 267 -8.24 -14.23 -12.47
N VAL A 268 -9.47 -14.71 -12.29
CA VAL A 268 -10.21 -14.54 -11.02
C VAL A 268 -9.55 -15.21 -9.82
N ASN A 269 -8.95 -16.40 -9.99
CA ASN A 269 -8.31 -17.14 -8.90
C ASN A 269 -6.77 -17.02 -8.89
N THR A 270 -6.20 -16.39 -9.91
CA THR A 270 -4.75 -16.13 -9.99
C THR A 270 -4.41 -14.70 -9.56
N THR A 271 -5.41 -13.81 -9.57
CA THR A 271 -5.30 -12.45 -9.05
C THR A 271 -5.62 -12.42 -7.56
N THR A 272 -4.81 -11.70 -6.79
CA THR A 272 -5.15 -11.40 -5.39
C THR A 272 -6.07 -10.18 -5.36
N TRP A 273 -7.19 -10.28 -4.63
CA TRP A 273 -8.21 -9.25 -4.57
C TRP A 273 -8.24 -8.62 -3.17
N PRO A 274 -7.68 -7.41 -2.95
CA PRO A 274 -7.87 -6.70 -1.71
C PRO A 274 -9.36 -6.36 -1.53
N VAL A 275 -9.89 -6.56 -0.32
CA VAL A 275 -11.26 -6.17 0.06
C VAL A 275 -11.15 -4.79 0.71
N GLU A 276 -11.99 -3.84 0.27
CA GLU A 276 -12.10 -2.50 0.87
C GLU A 276 -13.51 -2.27 1.43
N ASN A 277 -13.60 -1.78 2.65
CA ASN A 277 -14.83 -1.27 3.26
C ASN A 277 -15.06 0.23 2.95
N GLU A 278 -15.98 0.46 2.01
CA GLU A 278 -16.85 1.64 1.76
C GLU A 278 -16.30 3.05 1.41
N GLY A 279 -16.47 3.39 0.13
CA GLY A 279 -16.75 4.73 -0.42
C GLY A 279 -17.48 4.58 -1.77
N ARG A 280 -18.47 5.45 -2.07
CA ARG A 280 -19.49 5.32 -3.16
C ARG A 280 -19.06 4.48 -4.37
N GLY A 281 -19.46 3.21 -4.36
CA GLY A 281 -19.24 2.27 -5.45
C GLY A 281 -19.06 0.87 -4.90
N ASN A 282 -20.15 0.28 -4.40
CA ASN A 282 -20.19 -1.10 -3.92
C ASN A 282 -19.94 -2.07 -5.10
N ARG A 283 -18.67 -2.22 -5.52
CA ARG A 283 -18.27 -3.23 -6.49
C ARG A 283 -17.57 -4.33 -5.71
N ASN A 284 -18.26 -5.46 -5.54
CA ASN A 284 -17.64 -6.67 -5.02
C ASN A 284 -16.37 -6.97 -5.82
N SER A 285 -15.24 -7.28 -5.16
CA SER A 285 -14.00 -7.67 -5.86
C SER A 285 -14.32 -8.81 -6.82
N SER A 286 -14.19 -8.51 -8.11
CA SER A 286 -14.71 -9.36 -9.17
C SER A 286 -14.03 -9.03 -10.48
N VAL A 287 -14.01 -10.04 -11.33
CA VAL A 287 -13.75 -9.87 -12.76
C VAL A 287 -15.11 -9.74 -13.43
N VAL A 288 -15.38 -8.59 -14.02
CA VAL A 288 -16.53 -8.35 -14.91
C VAL A 288 -15.99 -8.31 -16.34
N CYS A 289 -16.48 -9.21 -17.18
CA CYS A 289 -16.16 -9.20 -18.61
C CYS A 289 -17.44 -9.31 -19.43
N ASN A 290 -17.70 -8.28 -20.23
CA ASN A 290 -18.86 -8.17 -21.11
C ASN A 290 -18.41 -8.19 -22.57
N SER A 291 -18.87 -9.19 -23.33
CA SER A 291 -18.71 -9.23 -24.78
C SER A 291 -20.04 -9.32 -25.51
N ASN A 292 -20.02 -9.16 -26.83
CA ASN A 292 -21.18 -9.41 -27.69
C ASN A 292 -21.72 -10.85 -27.60
N LYS A 293 -20.90 -11.80 -27.12
CA LYS A 293 -21.25 -13.23 -27.04
C LYS A 293 -21.68 -13.64 -25.64
N ALA A 294 -21.09 -13.07 -24.58
CA ALA A 294 -21.39 -13.42 -23.20
C ALA A 294 -21.02 -12.29 -22.22
N SER A 295 -21.80 -12.18 -21.14
CA SER A 295 -21.46 -11.38 -19.97
C SER A 295 -21.18 -12.31 -18.80
N VAL A 296 -20.05 -12.12 -18.12
CA VAL A 296 -19.63 -12.94 -16.98
C VAL A 296 -19.15 -12.05 -15.83
N THR A 297 -19.55 -12.42 -14.62
CA THR A 297 -19.01 -11.86 -13.38
C THR A 297 -18.51 -13.02 -12.54
N MET A 298 -17.22 -13.04 -12.21
CA MET A 298 -16.62 -14.06 -11.35
C MET A 298 -16.06 -13.43 -10.09
N GLN A 299 -16.26 -14.13 -8.97
CA GLN A 299 -15.68 -13.82 -7.68
C GLN A 299 -14.67 -14.92 -7.31
N PRO A 300 -13.60 -14.60 -6.57
CA PRO A 300 -12.63 -15.59 -6.13
C PRO A 300 -13.29 -16.67 -5.27
N VAL A 301 -12.90 -17.93 -5.49
CA VAL A 301 -13.43 -19.09 -4.75
C VAL A 301 -12.75 -19.14 -3.37
N PRO A 302 -13.49 -19.20 -2.25
CA PRO A 302 -12.89 -19.39 -0.93
C PRO A 302 -12.15 -20.74 -0.88
N PRO A 303 -10.96 -20.82 -0.26
CA PRO A 303 -10.19 -22.05 -0.22
C PRO A 303 -11.01 -23.19 0.43
N PRO A 304 -10.91 -24.44 -0.09
CA PRO A 304 -11.69 -25.56 0.41
C PRO A 304 -11.27 -25.97 1.83
N GLU A 305 -12.26 -26.30 2.67
CA GLU A 305 -12.06 -26.90 4.00
C GLU A 305 -11.40 -28.28 3.86
N GLU A 306 -10.15 -28.43 4.32
CA GLU A 306 -9.51 -29.75 4.40
C GLU A 306 -9.97 -30.52 5.64
N SER A 307 -10.70 -31.60 5.39
CA SER A 307 -11.05 -32.65 6.32
C SER A 307 -9.82 -33.40 6.86
N THR A 308 -9.87 -33.72 8.15
CA THR A 308 -8.98 -34.54 8.97
C THR A 308 -8.20 -35.67 8.27
N GLY A 309 -6.87 -35.67 8.39
CA GLY A 309 -5.99 -36.78 7.98
C GLY A 309 -4.52 -36.64 8.41
N THR A 310 -4.18 -37.36 9.47
CA THR A 310 -2.89 -37.58 10.17
C THR A 310 -1.54 -37.38 9.42
N ARG A 311 -0.62 -36.67 10.11
CA ARG A 311 0.87 -36.73 10.14
C ARG A 311 1.68 -36.52 8.84
N GLY A 312 2.40 -35.39 8.82
CA GLY A 312 3.81 -35.33 8.39
C GLY A 312 4.20 -34.13 7.51
N GLY A 313 4.88 -33.15 8.10
CA GLY A 313 5.89 -32.34 7.40
C GLY A 313 5.49 -31.00 6.77
N LEU A 314 6.13 -29.93 7.30
CA LEU A 314 6.49 -28.64 6.68
C LEU A 314 5.41 -27.70 6.08
N GLY A 315 5.49 -26.42 6.48
CA GLY A 315 4.95 -25.29 5.71
C GLY A 315 4.97 -23.99 6.51
N PHE A 316 5.98 -23.14 6.29
CA PHE A 316 6.17 -21.86 6.98
C PHE A 316 5.25 -20.77 6.41
N CYS A 317 4.25 -20.31 7.17
CA CYS A 317 3.56 -19.04 6.90
C CYS A 317 4.37 -17.87 7.50
N ARG A 318 5.00 -17.10 6.60
CA ARG A 318 5.23 -15.64 6.70
C ARG A 318 3.83 -15.00 6.65
N SER A 319 3.37 -14.03 7.44
CA SER A 319 3.97 -13.04 8.33
C SER A 319 3.03 -12.87 9.54
N LEU A 320 3.58 -12.55 10.72
CA LEU A 320 2.79 -12.23 11.92
C LEU A 320 3.23 -10.85 12.40
N ILE A 321 2.57 -9.82 11.88
CA ILE A 321 2.45 -8.51 12.55
C ILE A 321 0.97 -8.15 12.44
N LEU A 322 0.18 -8.68 13.39
CA LEU A 322 -1.20 -8.23 13.59
C LEU A 322 -1.13 -6.92 14.39
N LEU A 323 -1.19 -5.80 13.68
CA LEU A 323 -1.46 -4.50 14.29
C LEU A 323 -2.94 -4.49 14.72
N ALA A 324 -3.19 -4.06 15.96
CA ALA A 324 -4.55 -3.89 16.43
C ALA A 324 -5.25 -2.83 15.55
N ILE A 325 -6.42 -3.19 15.06
CA ILE A 325 -7.38 -2.31 14.40
C ILE A 325 -7.62 -1.10 15.34
N LEU A 326 -7.69 0.11 14.78
CA LEU A 326 -8.12 1.31 15.49
C LEU A 326 -9.64 1.18 15.68
N ILE A 327 -10.04 0.35 16.63
CA ILE A 327 -11.45 0.12 16.89
C ILE A 327 -11.98 1.36 17.58
N ALA A 328 -12.93 2.03 16.94
CA ALA A 328 -13.73 3.07 17.58
C ALA A 328 -14.21 2.53 18.95
N GLY A 329 -13.67 3.08 20.04
CA GLY A 329 -13.95 2.65 21.41
C GLY A 329 -12.83 1.91 22.15
N ALA A 330 -11.68 1.58 21.54
CA ALA A 330 -10.54 0.96 22.23
C ALA A 330 -9.70 1.99 23.04
N ILE A 331 -10.19 2.39 24.21
CA ILE A 331 -9.62 3.45 25.06
C ILE A 331 -8.15 3.20 25.43
N TYR A 332 -7.77 1.93 25.64
CA TYR A 332 -6.40 1.55 26.01
C TYR A 332 -5.33 1.95 24.98
N GLN A 333 -5.71 2.23 23.73
CA GLN A 333 -4.78 2.69 22.70
C GLN A 333 -4.35 4.14 22.93
N GLN A 334 -5.20 4.94 23.57
CA GLN A 334 -4.94 6.34 23.94
C GLN A 334 -4.36 6.44 25.35
N ASP A 335 -4.94 5.72 26.31
CA ASP A 335 -4.47 5.66 27.69
C ASP A 335 -4.31 4.21 28.15
N GLY A 336 -3.08 3.71 28.05
CA GLY A 336 -2.73 2.33 28.45
C GLY A 336 -2.68 2.11 29.97
N GLU A 337 -2.65 3.17 30.77
CA GLU A 337 -2.63 3.09 32.24
C GLU A 337 -4.02 3.11 32.85
N GLN A 338 -5.06 3.46 32.08
CA GLN A 338 -6.43 3.42 32.55
C GLN A 338 -6.86 1.97 32.89
N LEU A 339 -7.30 1.79 34.14
CA LEU A 339 -7.73 0.50 34.71
C LEU A 339 -9.22 0.44 35.04
N LEU A 340 -9.92 1.58 34.99
CA LEU A 340 -11.34 1.74 35.31
C LEU A 340 -12.03 2.54 34.20
N HIS A 341 -13.19 2.07 33.71
CA HIS A 341 -13.93 2.75 32.66
C HIS A 341 -15.42 2.42 32.69
N THR A 342 -16.26 3.42 32.47
CA THR A 342 -17.70 3.22 32.27
C THR A 342 -17.97 2.95 30.79
N ALA A 343 -18.64 1.85 30.48
CA ALA A 343 -19.01 1.51 29.11
C ALA A 343 -20.46 1.04 29.00
N LYS A 344 -21.12 1.36 27.89
CA LYS A 344 -22.43 0.82 27.57
C LYS A 344 -22.31 -0.58 26.93
N VAL A 345 -23.13 -1.51 27.40
CA VAL A 345 -23.27 -2.84 26.81
C VAL A 345 -24.08 -2.74 25.53
N LEU A 346 -23.57 -3.32 24.44
CA LEU A 346 -24.27 -3.40 23.17
C LEU A 346 -25.03 -4.72 23.06
N SER A 347 -24.40 -5.82 23.45
CA SER A 347 -25.01 -7.15 23.42
C SER A 347 -24.28 -8.12 24.35
N ILE A 348 -25.00 -9.19 24.71
CA ILE A 348 -24.47 -10.35 25.41
C ILE A 348 -24.89 -11.56 24.60
N VAL A 349 -23.93 -12.41 24.25
CA VAL A 349 -24.16 -13.57 23.38
C VAL A 349 -23.59 -14.80 24.06
N PRO A 350 -24.37 -15.88 24.27
CA PRO A 350 -23.83 -17.15 24.70
C PRO A 350 -22.76 -17.64 23.72
N VAL A 351 -21.67 -18.21 24.20
CA VAL A 351 -20.58 -18.69 23.32
C VAL A 351 -21.10 -19.69 22.28
N SER A 352 -22.06 -20.54 22.65
CA SER A 352 -22.69 -21.50 21.74
C SER A 352 -23.41 -20.86 20.55
N GLU A 353 -23.78 -19.58 20.64
CA GLU A 353 -24.49 -18.82 19.62
C GLU A 353 -23.55 -17.94 18.78
N LEU A 354 -22.27 -17.82 19.14
CA LEU A 354 -21.28 -17.12 18.32
C LEU A 354 -21.06 -17.86 16.98
N PRO A 355 -20.61 -17.17 15.92
CA PRO A 355 -20.14 -17.82 14.70
C PRO A 355 -19.08 -18.90 15.01
N LYS A 356 -19.09 -20.02 14.29
CA LYS A 356 -18.14 -21.13 14.51
C LYS A 356 -16.66 -20.69 14.60
N PRO A 357 -16.16 -19.76 13.76
CA PRO A 357 -14.80 -19.26 13.90
C PRO A 357 -14.52 -18.58 15.25
N ASP A 358 -15.51 -17.88 15.81
CA ASP A 358 -15.38 -17.19 17.11
C ASP A 358 -15.48 -18.15 18.28
N GLN A 359 -16.29 -19.21 18.16
CA GLN A 359 -16.30 -20.30 19.15
C GLN A 359 -14.91 -20.93 19.29
N ALA A 360 -14.16 -21.08 18.19
CA ALA A 360 -12.81 -21.63 18.19
C ALA A 360 -11.78 -20.74 18.92
N LEU A 361 -12.11 -19.48 19.23
CA LEU A 361 -11.25 -18.59 20.03
C LEU A 361 -11.30 -18.94 21.53
N VAL A 362 -12.31 -19.71 21.96
CA VAL A 362 -12.48 -20.17 23.33
C VAL A 362 -11.70 -21.48 23.52
N LYS A 363 -10.52 -21.38 24.16
CA LYS A 363 -9.64 -22.55 24.39
C LYS A 363 -10.11 -23.43 25.55
N ASP A 364 -10.78 -22.85 26.54
CA ASP A 364 -11.35 -23.55 27.69
C ASP A 364 -12.82 -23.13 27.87
N PRO A 365 -13.78 -23.91 27.34
CA PRO A 365 -15.20 -23.57 27.39
C PRO A 365 -15.81 -23.77 28.79
N SER A 366 -15.10 -24.42 29.73
CA SER A 366 -15.64 -24.68 31.07
C SER A 366 -15.69 -23.42 31.96
N ASP A 367 -14.86 -22.42 31.66
CA ASP A 367 -14.77 -21.15 32.39
C ASP A 367 -15.24 -19.94 31.56
N ILE A 368 -15.71 -20.15 30.33
CA ILE A 368 -16.13 -19.12 29.37
C ILE A 368 -17.48 -19.50 28.78
N GLU A 369 -18.52 -18.78 29.18
CA GLU A 369 -19.93 -19.07 28.85
C GLU A 369 -20.54 -18.03 27.90
N HIS A 370 -20.13 -16.77 28.01
CA HIS A 370 -20.71 -15.66 27.27
C HIS A 370 -19.63 -14.74 26.67
N ALA A 371 -19.99 -14.05 25.59
CA ALA A 371 -19.32 -12.88 25.07
C ALA A 371 -20.14 -11.63 25.42
N VAL A 372 -19.51 -10.65 26.07
CA VAL A 372 -20.09 -9.31 26.27
C VAL A 372 -19.44 -8.36 25.27
N ILE A 373 -20.26 -7.60 24.55
CA ILE A 373 -19.82 -6.58 23.59
C ILE A 373 -20.22 -5.21 24.14
N THR A 374 -19.29 -4.27 24.14
CA THR A 374 -19.50 -2.90 24.66
C THR A 374 -19.15 -1.85 23.61
N GLU A 375 -19.71 -0.65 23.75
CA GLU A 375 -19.45 0.47 22.81
C GLU A 375 -18.00 0.96 22.85
N SER A 376 -17.35 0.80 24.00
CA SER A 376 -15.97 1.14 24.24
C SER A 376 -15.38 0.18 25.25
N THR A 377 -14.07 0.03 25.27
CA THR A 377 -13.37 -0.85 26.18
C THR A 377 -11.98 -0.36 26.55
N ILE A 378 -11.63 -0.50 27.83
CA ILE A 378 -10.25 -0.38 28.31
C ILE A 378 -9.51 -1.70 28.31
N PHE A 379 -10.15 -2.83 28.03
CA PHE A 379 -9.48 -4.12 27.97
C PHE A 379 -8.65 -4.25 26.70
N TYR A 380 -7.36 -4.55 26.84
CA TYR A 380 -6.47 -4.86 25.73
C TYR A 380 -6.91 -6.17 25.06
N VAL A 381 -7.11 -6.08 23.75
CA VAL A 381 -7.48 -7.20 22.89
C VAL A 381 -6.22 -7.98 22.53
N GLN A 382 -6.26 -9.31 22.62
CA GLN A 382 -5.07 -10.10 22.32
C GLN A 382 -4.57 -9.85 20.88
N GLY A 383 -3.32 -9.42 20.74
CA GLY A 383 -2.65 -9.13 19.45
C GLY A 383 -1.15 -8.92 19.64
N GLY A 384 -0.39 -8.75 18.56
CA GLY A 384 1.04 -8.36 18.62
C GLY A 384 1.95 -9.23 19.49
N GLY A 385 1.57 -10.47 19.83
CA GLY A 385 2.31 -11.33 20.76
C GLY A 385 2.06 -11.04 22.26
N GLN A 386 1.23 -10.05 22.61
CA GLN A 386 0.83 -9.75 23.99
C GLN A 386 -0.44 -10.54 24.38
N PRO A 387 -0.54 -11.09 25.59
CA PRO A 387 -1.78 -11.67 26.12
C PRO A 387 -2.90 -10.62 26.23
N SER A 388 -4.18 -11.01 26.08
CA SER A 388 -5.29 -10.10 26.40
C SER A 388 -5.31 -9.76 27.89
N ASP A 389 -5.95 -8.65 28.23
CA ASP A 389 -6.31 -8.42 29.62
C ASP A 389 -7.35 -9.40 30.15
N ILE A 390 -7.38 -9.47 31.47
CA ILE A 390 -8.42 -10.09 32.27
C ILE A 390 -8.93 -9.08 33.28
N GLY A 391 -10.09 -9.34 33.87
CA GLY A 391 -10.66 -8.44 34.87
C GLY A 391 -12.14 -8.70 35.06
N ILE A 392 -12.87 -7.66 35.44
CA ILE A 392 -14.27 -7.78 35.84
C ILE A 392 -15.07 -6.63 35.23
N MET A 393 -16.25 -6.92 34.71
CA MET A 393 -17.29 -5.93 34.45
C MET A 393 -18.35 -6.01 35.55
N THR A 394 -18.77 -4.89 36.12
CA THR A 394 -19.71 -4.88 37.25
C THR A 394 -20.87 -3.91 37.03
N LYS A 395 -22.03 -4.30 37.53
CA LYS A 395 -23.21 -3.45 37.67
C LYS A 395 -24.08 -3.92 38.83
N ALA A 396 -24.32 -3.04 39.80
CA ALA A 396 -25.12 -3.35 40.98
C ALA A 396 -24.71 -4.69 41.63
N ASN A 397 -25.58 -5.70 41.61
CA ASN A 397 -25.33 -7.03 42.19
C ASN A 397 -24.87 -8.08 41.16
N SER A 398 -24.63 -7.67 39.91
CA SER A 398 -24.17 -8.55 38.82
C SER A 398 -22.72 -8.26 38.47
N SER A 399 -21.95 -9.34 38.27
CA SER A 399 -20.54 -9.29 37.93
C SER A 399 -20.23 -10.26 36.80
N PHE A 400 -19.39 -9.85 35.87
CA PHE A 400 -18.91 -10.67 34.75
C PHE A 400 -17.39 -10.72 34.79
N GLU A 401 -16.83 -11.91 34.99
CA GLU A 401 -15.39 -12.13 34.98
C GLU A 401 -14.91 -12.27 33.53
N VAL A 402 -14.14 -11.28 33.06
CA VAL A 402 -13.50 -11.30 31.73
C VAL A 402 -12.25 -12.17 31.80
N ARG A 403 -12.24 -13.26 31.03
CA ARG A 403 -11.15 -14.25 31.00
C ARG A 403 -10.28 -14.12 29.75
N SER A 404 -10.84 -13.61 28.66
CA SER A 404 -10.11 -13.34 27.42
C SER A 404 -10.80 -12.24 26.63
N VAL A 405 -10.03 -11.46 25.88
CA VAL A 405 -10.56 -10.39 25.02
C VAL A 405 -10.06 -10.62 23.60
N ARG A 406 -10.97 -10.67 22.63
CA ARG A 406 -10.69 -11.12 21.26
C ARG A 406 -11.27 -10.18 20.21
N GLN A 407 -10.59 -10.12 19.07
CA GLN A 407 -11.24 -9.73 17.82
C GLN A 407 -12.10 -10.89 17.32
N PRO A 408 -13.32 -10.62 16.82
CA PRO A 408 -14.10 -11.63 16.13
C PRO A 408 -13.44 -11.95 14.78
N ALA A 409 -13.77 -13.10 14.21
CA ALA A 409 -13.31 -13.53 12.89
C ALA A 409 -13.95 -12.72 11.76
N GLN A 410 -15.12 -12.12 12.02
CA GLN A 410 -15.84 -11.23 11.12
C GLN A 410 -16.44 -10.06 11.91
N GLY A 411 -16.38 -8.84 11.36
CA GLY A 411 -16.84 -7.62 12.03
C GLY A 411 -15.79 -6.95 12.92
N GLY A 412 -16.13 -5.79 13.49
CA GLY A 412 -15.20 -4.93 14.25
C GLY A 412 -15.49 -4.82 15.75
N GLN A 413 -16.41 -5.62 16.29
CA GLN A 413 -16.84 -5.53 17.69
C GLN A 413 -16.04 -6.45 18.60
N ILE A 414 -15.37 -5.88 19.61
CA ILE A 414 -14.51 -6.62 20.54
C ILE A 414 -15.33 -7.58 21.41
N LEU A 415 -14.90 -8.84 21.45
CA LEU A 415 -15.51 -9.89 22.27
C LEU A 415 -14.83 -9.97 23.64
N HIS A 416 -15.57 -9.67 24.71
CA HIS A 416 -15.14 -9.93 26.09
C HIS A 416 -15.68 -11.28 26.53
N LEU A 417 -14.82 -12.29 26.51
CA LEU A 417 -15.18 -13.69 26.75
C LEU A 417 -14.99 -14.02 28.24
N GLY A 418 -16.02 -14.58 28.87
CA GLY A 418 -16.03 -14.79 30.31
C GLY A 418 -17.30 -15.46 30.83
N ARG A 419 -17.56 -15.29 32.12
CA ARG A 419 -18.74 -15.84 32.81
C ARG A 419 -19.32 -14.88 33.83
N PHE A 420 -20.62 -15.00 34.10
CA PHE A 420 -21.27 -14.26 35.17
C PHE A 420 -21.01 -14.91 36.54
N VAL A 421 -20.95 -14.09 37.58
CA VAL A 421 -20.75 -14.50 38.98
C VAL A 421 -21.87 -13.91 39.85
N PRO A 422 -22.63 -14.75 40.61
CA PRO A 422 -22.57 -16.21 40.62
C PRO A 422 -23.11 -16.83 39.33
N VAL A 423 -22.70 -18.07 39.04
CA VAL A 423 -23.13 -18.81 37.84
C VAL A 423 -24.66 -18.88 37.79
N GLY A 424 -25.25 -18.55 36.65
CA GLY A 424 -26.70 -18.51 36.45
C GLY A 424 -27.39 -17.19 36.84
N ALA A 425 -26.63 -16.16 37.24
CA ALA A 425 -27.18 -14.81 37.40
C ALA A 425 -27.60 -14.20 36.04
N THR A 426 -28.72 -13.47 36.01
CA THR A 426 -29.17 -12.77 34.80
C THR A 426 -28.30 -11.57 34.50
N ALA A 427 -27.92 -11.54 33.23
CA ALA A 427 -26.90 -10.76 32.60
C ALA A 427 -27.23 -9.26 32.54
N PHE A 428 -26.21 -8.45 32.25
CA PHE A 428 -26.42 -7.09 31.79
C PHE A 428 -27.46 -7.06 30.65
N ASP A 429 -28.16 -5.96 30.48
CA ASP A 429 -29.02 -5.75 29.31
C ASP A 429 -28.32 -4.86 28.26
N ALA A 430 -28.71 -5.05 26.99
CA ALA A 430 -28.30 -4.15 25.93
C ALA A 430 -28.75 -2.72 26.25
N GLY A 431 -27.80 -1.78 26.16
CA GLY A 431 -28.00 -0.37 26.45
C GLY A 431 -27.65 0.02 27.90
N GLU A 432 -27.28 -0.92 28.76
CA GLU A 432 -26.93 -0.63 30.15
C GLU A 432 -25.47 -0.17 30.31
N GLU A 433 -25.24 0.74 31.26
CA GLU A 433 -23.89 1.12 31.67
C GLU A 433 -23.33 0.12 32.69
N ILE A 434 -22.09 -0.31 32.46
CA ILE A 434 -21.30 -1.18 33.33
C ILE A 434 -19.96 -0.53 33.66
N GLN A 435 -19.36 -0.93 34.78
CA GLN A 435 -17.99 -0.56 35.15
C GLN A 435 -17.01 -1.65 34.72
N GLN A 436 -16.06 -1.32 33.86
CA GLN A 436 -14.95 -2.18 33.45
C GLN A 436 -13.77 -1.97 34.39
N HIS A 437 -13.29 -3.05 35.01
CA HIS A 437 -12.11 -3.06 35.87
C HIS A 437 -11.08 -4.05 35.32
N VAL A 438 -9.92 -3.57 34.90
CA VAL A 438 -8.82 -4.44 34.42
C VAL A 438 -7.94 -4.88 35.59
N ASP A 439 -7.46 -6.12 35.56
CA ASP A 439 -6.45 -6.62 36.50
C ASP A 439 -5.14 -5.83 36.35
N ALA A 440 -4.87 -4.96 37.33
CA ALA A 440 -3.74 -4.04 37.33
C ALA A 440 -2.39 -4.76 37.29
N GLU A 441 -2.24 -5.85 38.05
CA GLU A 441 -0.98 -6.58 38.14
C GLU A 441 -0.64 -7.25 36.81
N LYS A 442 -1.64 -7.88 36.18
CA LYS A 442 -1.48 -8.50 34.86
C LYS A 442 -1.21 -7.47 33.77
N ARG A 443 -1.99 -6.38 33.71
CA ARG A 443 -1.77 -5.29 32.74
C ARG A 443 -0.35 -4.73 32.84
N ASN A 444 0.11 -4.46 34.06
CA ASN A 444 1.45 -3.93 34.29
C ASN A 444 2.52 -4.93 33.82
N LEU A 445 2.41 -6.20 34.22
CA LEU A 445 3.34 -7.25 33.79
C LEU A 445 3.40 -7.38 32.26
N TYR A 446 2.25 -7.42 31.58
CA TYR A 446 2.20 -7.54 30.12
C TYR A 446 2.76 -6.32 29.42
N SER A 447 2.51 -5.11 29.91
CA SER A 447 3.06 -3.87 29.35
C SER A 447 4.58 -3.80 29.51
N ARG A 448 5.10 -4.27 30.66
CA ARG A 448 6.55 -4.40 30.90
C ARG A 448 7.19 -5.41 29.96
N LEU A 449 6.59 -6.59 29.80
CA LEU A 449 7.08 -7.62 28.88
C LEU A 449 7.06 -7.16 27.41
N HIS A 450 6.00 -6.46 26.99
CA HIS A 450 5.91 -5.92 25.64
C HIS A 450 6.99 -4.88 25.38
N THR A 451 7.12 -3.90 26.28
CA THR A 451 8.15 -2.86 26.17
C THR A 451 9.57 -3.44 26.22
N ALA A 452 9.82 -4.45 27.06
CA ALA A 452 11.09 -5.17 27.10
C ALA A 452 11.43 -5.83 25.76
N GLY A 453 10.43 -6.40 25.07
CA GLY A 453 10.60 -6.98 23.75
C GLY A 453 11.05 -5.96 22.71
N HIS A 454 10.44 -4.79 22.67
CA HIS A 454 10.88 -3.70 21.79
C HIS A 454 12.29 -3.20 22.15
N ILE A 455 12.59 -3.01 23.43
CA ILE A 455 13.94 -2.60 23.86
C ILE A 455 14.99 -3.62 23.42
N LEU A 456 14.70 -4.92 23.56
CA LEU A 456 15.58 -6.00 23.09
C LEU A 456 15.76 -5.95 21.57
N GLY A 457 14.68 -5.73 20.81
CA GLY A 457 14.70 -5.53 19.36
C GLY A 457 15.60 -4.36 18.94
N LEU A 458 15.38 -3.19 19.51
CA LEU A 458 16.19 -1.99 19.26
C LEU A 458 17.66 -2.20 19.64
N ALA A 459 17.93 -2.87 20.76
CA ALA A 459 19.30 -3.16 21.21
C ALA A 459 20.04 -4.06 20.20
N ILE A 460 19.38 -5.10 19.69
CA ILE A 460 19.94 -5.97 18.65
C ILE A 460 20.17 -5.18 17.36
N ASN A 461 19.20 -4.37 16.92
CA ASN A 461 19.33 -3.55 15.72
C ASN A 461 20.45 -2.51 15.84
N ALA A 462 20.67 -1.94 17.03
CA ALA A 462 21.81 -1.06 17.31
C ALA A 462 23.15 -1.81 17.18
N LEU A 463 23.26 -3.01 17.75
CA LEU A 463 24.45 -3.85 17.62
C LEU A 463 24.74 -4.27 16.16
N CYS A 464 23.70 -4.43 15.33
CA CYS A 464 23.87 -4.64 13.88
C CYS A 464 24.49 -3.41 13.20
N ARG A 465 24.01 -2.19 13.53
CA ARG A 465 24.57 -0.93 13.00
C ARG A 465 26.00 -0.67 13.48
N GLU A 466 26.32 -1.07 14.70
CA GLU A 466 27.66 -0.99 15.29
C GLU A 466 28.63 -2.05 14.73
N GLY A 467 28.15 -2.99 13.90
CA GLY A 467 28.96 -4.06 13.31
C GLY A 467 29.33 -5.19 14.28
N VAL A 468 28.74 -5.20 15.48
CA VAL A 468 28.92 -6.28 16.48
C VAL A 468 28.12 -7.53 16.08
N LEU A 469 26.95 -7.33 15.49
CA LEU A 469 26.09 -8.37 14.93
C LEU A 469 26.02 -8.25 13.40
N PRO A 470 25.79 -9.36 12.67
CA PRO A 470 25.49 -9.28 11.24
C PRO A 470 24.17 -8.54 10.99
N PRO A 471 23.86 -8.14 9.74
CA PRO A 471 22.53 -7.67 9.39
C PRO A 471 21.47 -8.73 9.70
N LEU A 472 20.41 -8.32 10.38
CA LEU A 472 19.30 -9.17 10.81
C LEU A 472 17.98 -8.50 10.43
N THR A 473 16.94 -9.30 10.22
CA THR A 473 15.58 -8.80 9.99
C THR A 473 14.69 -9.29 11.11
N GLU A 474 14.16 -8.38 11.92
CA GLU A 474 13.17 -8.72 12.95
C GLU A 474 11.89 -9.26 12.30
N SER A 475 11.22 -10.23 12.94
CA SER A 475 10.09 -10.94 12.32
C SER A 475 8.89 -11.14 13.24
N LYS A 476 9.02 -11.94 14.30
CA LYS A 476 7.92 -12.29 15.21
C LYS A 476 8.35 -12.05 16.66
N ALA A 477 7.39 -11.69 17.51
CA ALA A 477 7.62 -11.61 18.95
C ALA A 477 6.51 -12.32 19.73
N SER A 478 6.87 -12.80 20.91
CA SER A 478 5.95 -13.21 21.96
C SER A 478 6.30 -12.43 23.21
N HIS A 479 5.29 -11.96 23.92
CA HIS A 479 5.39 -11.22 25.18
C HIS A 479 4.62 -11.92 26.31
N TYR A 480 4.36 -13.22 26.14
CA TYR A 480 3.78 -14.06 27.20
C TYR A 480 4.84 -14.33 28.28
N PRO A 481 4.48 -14.29 29.58
CA PRO A 481 5.44 -14.44 30.68
C PRO A 481 6.34 -15.70 30.61
N ASP A 482 5.82 -16.80 30.07
CA ASP A 482 6.47 -18.10 29.98
C ASP A 482 7.22 -18.33 28.66
N SER A 483 6.96 -17.53 27.62
CA SER A 483 7.49 -17.74 26.27
C SER A 483 8.04 -16.47 25.58
N ALA A 484 8.27 -15.41 26.36
CA ALA A 484 8.74 -14.12 25.90
C ALA A 484 10.04 -14.22 25.07
N ALA A 485 9.98 -13.80 23.81
CA ALA A 485 11.11 -13.81 22.89
C ALA A 485 10.87 -12.93 21.66
N VAL A 486 11.97 -12.53 21.00
CA VAL A 486 11.96 -11.86 19.68
C VAL A 486 12.71 -12.74 18.67
N GLU A 487 12.19 -12.86 17.46
CA GLU A 487 12.72 -13.66 16.36
C GLU A 487 13.31 -12.80 15.24
N PHE A 488 14.49 -13.18 14.78
CA PHE A 488 15.24 -12.52 13.73
C PHE A 488 15.58 -13.50 12.61
N GLY A 489 15.31 -13.09 11.37
CA GLY A 489 15.91 -13.69 10.18
C GLY A 489 17.42 -13.42 10.19
N GLY A 490 18.20 -14.49 10.12
CA GLY A 490 19.64 -14.49 10.30
C GLY A 490 20.09 -15.24 11.56
N LEU A 491 21.40 -15.49 11.65
CA LEU A 491 22.00 -16.29 12.72
C LEU A 491 22.76 -15.41 13.71
N ILE A 492 22.32 -15.43 14.97
CA ILE A 492 22.99 -14.79 16.10
C ILE A 492 23.78 -15.87 16.84
N GLU A 493 25.11 -15.75 16.82
CA GLU A 493 25.96 -16.65 17.59
C GLU A 493 25.77 -16.45 19.10
N GLY A 494 25.83 -17.54 19.88
CA GLY A 494 25.63 -17.50 21.33
C GLY A 494 26.64 -16.61 22.08
N LYS A 495 27.83 -16.38 21.50
CA LYS A 495 28.86 -15.48 22.06
C LYS A 495 28.39 -14.03 22.21
N HIS A 496 27.39 -13.60 21.43
CA HIS A 496 26.85 -12.24 21.49
C HIS A 496 25.81 -12.03 22.58
N LYS A 497 25.45 -13.08 23.35
CA LYS A 497 24.44 -12.99 24.41
C LYS A 497 24.75 -11.88 25.42
N ASP A 498 26.00 -11.78 25.86
CA ASP A 498 26.40 -10.79 26.87
C ASP A 498 26.42 -9.37 26.29
N ALA A 499 26.78 -9.21 25.01
CA ALA A 499 26.69 -7.92 24.32
C ALA A 499 25.23 -7.46 24.17
N ILE A 500 24.32 -8.38 23.80
CA ILE A 500 22.89 -8.10 23.71
C ILE A 500 22.33 -7.71 25.08
N GLN A 501 22.66 -8.49 26.13
CA GLN A 501 22.27 -8.17 27.51
C GLN A 501 22.75 -6.77 27.92
N ALA A 502 24.03 -6.46 27.70
CA ALA A 502 24.60 -5.17 28.07
C ALA A 502 23.92 -4.00 27.35
N LYS A 503 23.61 -4.15 26.04
CA LYS A 503 22.93 -3.13 25.25
C LYS A 503 21.46 -2.97 25.65
N THR A 504 20.77 -4.07 25.96
CA THR A 504 19.42 -4.03 26.53
C THR A 504 19.41 -3.30 27.88
N ASP A 505 20.36 -3.60 28.77
CA ASP A 505 20.48 -2.94 30.08
C ASP A 505 20.87 -1.47 29.95
N GLU A 506 21.67 -1.09 28.96
CA GLU A 506 21.94 0.30 28.61
C GLU A 506 20.65 1.03 28.24
N PHE A 507 19.83 0.46 27.37
CA PHE A 507 18.58 1.07 26.92
C PHE A 507 17.55 1.19 28.03
N VAL A 508 17.40 0.16 28.88
CA VAL A 508 16.54 0.23 30.07
C VAL A 508 17.01 1.34 31.03
N ARG A 509 18.32 1.38 31.34
CA ARG A 509 18.89 2.39 32.25
C ARG A 509 18.86 3.80 31.70
N SER A 510 18.76 3.96 30.38
CA SER A 510 18.68 5.28 29.76
C SER A 510 17.38 6.03 30.08
N ALA A 511 16.37 5.35 30.63
CA ALA A 511 15.11 5.94 31.09
C ALA A 511 14.51 6.90 30.04
N ARG A 512 14.42 6.39 28.80
CA ARG A 512 13.82 7.14 27.70
C ARG A 512 12.30 7.09 27.85
N PRO A 513 11.62 8.24 27.68
CA PRO A 513 10.16 8.26 27.60
C PRO A 513 9.65 7.37 26.48
N VAL A 514 8.57 6.65 26.74
CA VAL A 514 7.82 5.88 25.75
C VAL A 514 6.64 6.74 25.29
N LYS A 515 6.65 7.13 24.02
CA LYS A 515 5.67 8.04 23.43
C LYS A 515 4.78 7.30 22.44
N ILE A 516 3.50 7.67 22.45
CA ILE A 516 2.52 7.18 21.48
C ILE A 516 2.33 8.25 20.43
N HIS A 517 2.45 7.85 19.17
CA HIS A 517 2.20 8.68 18.01
C HIS A 517 1.14 8.07 17.12
N TRP A 518 0.49 8.93 16.35
CA TRP A 518 -0.37 8.55 15.25
C TRP A 518 0.27 9.13 14.00
N TRP A 519 0.87 8.27 13.19
CA TRP A 519 1.64 8.67 12.01
C TRP A 519 0.92 8.22 10.75
N SER A 520 0.97 9.04 9.70
CA SER A 520 0.49 8.59 8.38
C SER A 520 1.36 7.45 7.86
N MET A 521 0.91 6.75 6.82
CA MET A 521 1.73 5.71 6.18
C MET A 521 3.07 6.26 5.65
N GLU A 522 3.09 7.50 5.16
CA GLU A 522 4.33 8.18 4.74
C GLU A 522 5.27 8.39 5.93
N GLU A 523 4.77 8.90 7.05
CA GLU A 523 5.57 9.12 8.26
C GLU A 523 6.05 7.81 8.89
N LEU A 524 5.26 6.74 8.82
CA LEU A 524 5.65 5.40 9.24
C LEU A 524 6.84 4.90 8.42
N LEU A 525 6.78 4.99 7.09
CA LEU A 525 7.85 4.54 6.20
C LEU A 525 9.12 5.38 6.36
N GLU A 526 8.99 6.68 6.65
CA GLU A 526 10.13 7.59 6.78
C GLU A 526 10.78 7.52 8.17
N LYS A 527 9.98 7.52 9.24
CA LYS A 527 10.45 7.79 10.61
C LYS A 527 10.49 6.54 11.48
N CYS A 528 9.71 5.51 11.17
CA CYS A 528 9.53 4.38 12.07
C CYS A 528 10.58 3.29 11.87
N SER A 529 11.32 2.97 12.93
CA SER A 529 12.43 2.00 12.86
C SER A 529 11.97 0.55 12.68
N GLY A 530 10.77 0.22 13.16
CA GLY A 530 10.21 -1.12 13.18
C GLY A 530 9.25 -1.43 12.04
N VAL A 531 9.09 -0.52 11.07
CA VAL A 531 8.28 -0.77 9.87
C VAL A 531 9.02 -1.76 8.97
N THR A 532 8.41 -2.93 8.76
CA THR A 532 8.94 -3.98 7.89
C THR A 532 8.42 -3.81 6.46
N GLU A 533 9.11 -4.41 5.51
CA GLU A 533 8.63 -4.53 4.14
C GLU A 533 7.24 -5.22 4.11
N GLY A 534 6.28 -4.60 3.43
CA GLY A 534 4.88 -5.06 3.42
C GLY A 534 4.07 -4.70 4.69
N PHE A 535 4.56 -3.79 5.53
CA PHE A 535 3.74 -3.21 6.58
C PHE A 535 2.57 -2.44 5.96
N GLU A 536 1.36 -2.72 6.44
CA GLU A 536 0.14 -2.07 6.03
C GLU A 536 -0.64 -1.66 7.28
N LEU A 537 -1.35 -0.55 7.16
CA LEU A 537 -2.30 -0.17 8.19
C LEU A 537 -3.52 -1.11 8.14
N PRO A 538 -4.17 -1.35 9.29
CA PRO A 538 -5.47 -2.00 9.31
C PRO A 538 -6.44 -1.32 8.35
N GLU A 539 -7.32 -2.12 7.76
CA GLU A 539 -8.28 -1.65 6.77
C GLU A 539 -9.11 -0.46 7.28
N GLY A 540 -9.18 0.61 6.48
CA GLY A 540 -9.89 1.86 6.83
C GLY A 540 -9.07 2.86 7.65
N GLU A 541 -7.89 2.48 8.15
CA GLU A 541 -7.03 3.37 8.92
C GLU A 541 -6.11 4.21 8.06
N VAL A 542 -6.16 5.52 8.29
CA VAL A 542 -5.27 6.49 7.62
C VAL A 542 -4.04 6.82 8.47
N MET A 543 -4.05 6.47 9.76
CA MET A 543 -2.95 6.67 10.70
C MET A 543 -2.60 5.37 11.43
N GLY A 544 -1.32 5.06 11.52
CA GLY A 544 -0.81 3.96 12.35
C GLY A 544 -0.47 4.42 13.76
N ARG A 545 -0.84 3.60 14.74
CA ARG A 545 -0.34 3.75 16.11
C ARG A 545 1.13 3.35 16.18
N VAL A 546 1.96 4.27 16.61
CA VAL A 546 3.39 4.07 16.78
C VAL A 546 3.78 4.26 18.23
N VAL A 547 4.63 3.38 18.70
CA VAL A 547 5.24 3.46 20.02
C VAL A 547 6.73 3.75 19.82
N GLU A 548 7.17 4.91 20.29
CA GLU A 548 8.56 5.35 20.23
C GLU A 548 9.18 5.28 21.62
N MET A 549 10.33 4.62 21.73
CA MET A 549 11.25 4.82 22.86
C MET A 549 12.19 5.95 22.45
N GLU A 550 11.98 7.14 23.01
CA GLU A 550 12.52 8.39 22.47
C GLU A 550 14.04 8.30 22.19
N GLY A 551 14.40 8.52 20.92
CA GLY A 551 15.79 8.50 20.45
C GLY A 551 16.46 7.12 20.37
N LEU A 552 15.78 6.03 20.76
CA LEU A 552 16.26 4.65 20.57
C LEU A 552 15.66 4.00 19.32
N GLY A 553 14.40 4.32 19.03
CA GLY A 553 13.66 3.85 17.86
C GLY A 553 12.17 3.67 18.16
N SER A 554 11.42 3.28 17.14
CA SER A 554 9.95 3.18 17.22
C SER A 554 9.42 1.97 16.48
N TYR A 555 8.23 1.51 16.87
CA TYR A 555 7.51 0.39 16.25
C TYR A 555 6.06 0.76 15.96
N PRO A 556 5.49 0.32 14.82
CA PRO A 556 4.05 0.28 14.67
C PRO A 556 3.52 -0.78 15.63
N CYS A 557 2.80 -0.36 16.67
CA CYS A 557 2.37 -1.27 17.73
C CYS A 557 1.03 -0.84 18.32
N GLY A 558 0.11 -1.81 18.44
CA GLY A 558 -1.19 -1.65 19.11
C GLY A 558 -1.19 -2.06 20.58
N GLY A 559 -0.05 -2.50 21.13
CA GLY A 559 0.11 -3.00 22.49
C GLY A 559 0.01 -1.95 23.59
N THR A 560 -0.06 -2.42 24.84
CA THR A 560 0.09 -1.56 26.02
C THR A 560 1.56 -1.48 26.43
N HIS A 561 2.00 -0.31 26.86
CA HIS A 561 3.40 -0.03 27.17
C HIS A 561 3.53 0.70 28.50
N VAL A 562 4.69 0.56 29.14
CA VAL A 562 5.06 1.43 30.26
C VAL A 562 5.40 2.83 29.73
N GLN A 563 5.34 3.85 30.57
CA GLN A 563 5.59 5.24 30.16
C GLN A 563 7.08 5.57 29.99
N ASP A 564 7.95 4.77 30.59
CA ASP A 564 9.39 5.00 30.58
C ASP A 564 10.15 3.67 30.54
N CYS A 565 11.25 3.62 29.78
CA CYS A 565 12.04 2.39 29.64
C CYS A 565 12.53 1.82 30.97
N SER A 566 12.77 2.65 32.00
CA SER A 566 13.21 2.18 33.33
C SER A 566 12.12 1.42 34.09
N GLN A 567 10.84 1.69 33.81
CA GLN A 567 9.69 1.01 34.43
C GLN A 567 9.55 -0.45 33.99
N VAL A 568 10.23 -0.85 32.91
CA VAL A 568 10.35 -2.27 32.54
C VAL A 568 10.97 -3.08 33.67
N GLY A 569 11.88 -2.49 34.45
CA GLY A 569 12.67 -3.23 35.45
C GLY A 569 13.77 -4.07 34.79
N LYS A 570 14.27 -5.07 35.52
CA LYS A 570 15.41 -5.86 35.03
C LYS A 570 14.98 -6.82 33.92
N VAL A 571 15.57 -6.65 32.74
CA VAL A 571 15.43 -7.58 31.62
C VAL A 571 16.59 -8.56 31.62
N GLU A 572 16.31 -9.85 31.56
CA GLU A 572 17.33 -10.89 31.42
C GLU A 572 17.17 -11.64 30.11
N VAL A 573 18.19 -11.59 29.26
CA VAL A 573 18.33 -12.43 28.07
C VAL A 573 18.61 -13.86 28.53
N LYS A 574 17.65 -14.76 28.32
CA LYS A 574 17.74 -16.15 28.77
C LYS A 574 18.57 -17.00 27.80
N LYS A 575 18.13 -17.07 26.54
CA LYS A 575 18.64 -18.03 25.56
C LYS A 575 18.57 -17.47 24.15
N ILE A 576 19.59 -17.76 23.34
CA ILE A 576 19.58 -17.57 21.89
C ILE A 576 19.48 -18.97 21.26
N SER A 577 18.32 -19.29 20.70
CA SER A 577 18.12 -20.51 19.92
C SER A 577 18.16 -20.21 18.43
N ARG A 578 18.68 -21.15 17.64
CA ARG A 578 18.83 -21.01 16.19
C ARG A 578 18.15 -22.19 15.49
N SER A 579 17.37 -21.93 14.46
CA SER A 579 16.72 -22.98 13.66
C SER A 579 16.39 -22.44 12.27
N LYS A 580 16.74 -23.19 11.22
CA LYS A 580 16.37 -22.88 9.81
C LYS A 580 16.62 -21.42 9.39
N GLY A 581 17.79 -20.87 9.74
CA GLY A 581 18.15 -19.48 9.41
C GLY A 581 17.47 -18.40 10.26
N ILE A 582 16.77 -18.78 11.34
CA ILE A 582 16.10 -17.88 12.28
C ILE A 582 16.79 -17.98 13.64
N SER A 583 16.99 -16.85 14.30
CA SER A 583 17.44 -16.74 15.68
C SER A 583 16.32 -16.23 16.56
N ARG A 584 15.99 -16.98 17.60
CA ARG A 584 15.02 -16.59 18.63
C ARG A 584 15.76 -16.25 19.92
N VAL A 585 15.62 -15.00 20.37
CA VAL A 585 16.23 -14.47 21.60
C VAL A 585 15.15 -14.40 22.67
N SER A 586 15.17 -15.34 23.62
CA SER A 586 14.21 -15.40 24.73
C SER A 586 14.68 -14.54 25.90
N TYR A 587 13.74 -13.86 26.57
CA TYR A 587 14.02 -12.99 27.70
C TYR A 587 13.00 -13.21 28.83
N ARG A 588 13.26 -12.59 29.99
CA ARG A 588 12.28 -12.41 31.06
C ARG A 588 12.43 -11.03 31.67
N VAL A 589 11.37 -10.57 32.32
CA VAL A 589 11.36 -9.37 33.15
C VAL A 589 11.23 -9.81 34.61
N ALA A 590 12.07 -9.27 35.49
CA ALA A 590 12.10 -9.59 36.92
C ALA A 590 11.36 -8.56 37.78
#